data_AF-X0YYW4-F1
#
_entry.id   AF-X0YYW4-F1
#
_cell.length_a   1.000
_cell.length_b   1.000
_cell.length_c   1.000
_cell.angle_alpha   90.00
_cell.angle_beta   90.00
_cell.angle_gamma   90.00
#
_symmetry.space_group_name_H-M   'P 1'
#
loop_
_entity.id
_entity.type
_entity.pdbx_description
1 polymer ?
#
loop_
_entity_poly.entity_id
_entity_poly.type
_entity_poly.pdbx_seq_one_letter_code
_entity_poly.pdbx_strand_id
1 'polypeptide(L)'
;MIEGHIFIQGIISPWQDKGSEEWGEVNIKQVTRQIQDNADAGKLIVHIHSPGGDVDEGFGIHDILVSHGRDKGIEIETRIEGLCASIATVIFLAGSVRKVC
;
A
#
# COMPACT_ATOMS: atom_id res chain seq x y z
N MET A 1 16.09 -13.44 -3.93
CA MET A 1 14.63 -13.28 -3.78
C MET A 1 14.24 -12.06 -4.59
N ILE A 2 13.19 -12.14 -5.41
CA ILE A 2 12.70 -10.98 -6.17
C ILE A 2 11.89 -10.11 -5.22
N GLU A 3 12.17 -8.81 -5.19
CA GLU A 3 11.42 -7.83 -4.42
C GLU A 3 10.38 -7.18 -5.33
N GLY A 4 9.15 -7.05 -4.84
CA GLY A 4 8.09 -6.31 -5.49
C GLY A 4 7.82 -4.98 -4.79
N HIS A 5 7.37 -3.98 -5.54
CA HIS A 5 7.22 -2.62 -5.04
C HIS A 5 5.77 -2.14 -5.17
N ILE A 6 5.23 -1.65 -4.06
CA ILE A 6 3.90 -1.07 -3.94
C ILE A 6 4.04 0.37 -3.46
N PHE A 7 3.39 1.30 -4.14
CA PHE A 7 3.44 2.73 -3.83
C PHE A 7 2.09 3.22 -3.33
N ILE A 8 2.10 3.75 -2.10
CA ILE A 8 0.99 4.47 -1.46
C ILE A 8 1.40 5.95 -1.41
N GLN A 9 1.17 6.64 -2.53
CA GLN A 9 1.56 8.03 -2.73
C GLN A 9 0.32 8.91 -2.89
N GLY A 10 0.24 9.98 -2.11
CA GLY A 10 -0.87 10.93 -2.18
C GLY A 10 -2.08 10.56 -1.32
N ILE A 11 -3.25 11.12 -1.64
CA ILE A 11 -4.47 10.98 -0.83
C ILE A 11 -5.05 9.59 -1.02
N ILE A 12 -5.40 8.91 0.08
CA ILE A 12 -6.12 7.64 0.04
C ILE A 12 -7.59 7.94 -0.25
N SER A 13 -8.09 7.50 -1.40
CA SER A 13 -9.44 7.86 -1.86
C SER A 13 -10.21 6.66 -2.40
N PRO A 14 -11.55 6.65 -2.30
CA PRO A 14 -12.37 5.60 -2.89
C PRO A 14 -12.62 5.82 -4.40
N TRP A 15 -12.08 6.88 -5.00
CA TRP A 15 -12.30 7.20 -6.42
C TRP A 15 -11.41 6.34 -7.31
N GLN A 16 -12.04 5.54 -8.19
CA GLN A 16 -11.37 4.54 -9.02
C GLN A 16 -11.44 4.82 -10.53
N ASP A 17 -11.85 6.03 -10.90
CA ASP A 17 -11.82 6.47 -12.29
C ASP A 17 -10.39 6.79 -12.74
N LYS A 18 -10.22 7.03 -14.04
CA LYS A 18 -8.90 7.19 -14.66
C LYS A 18 -8.17 8.46 -14.20
N GLY A 19 -8.87 9.47 -13.70
CA GLY A 19 -8.28 10.73 -13.24
C GLY A 19 -7.62 10.66 -11.87
N SER A 20 -7.95 9.63 -11.06
CA SER A 20 -7.42 9.48 -9.69
C SER A 20 -5.89 9.57 -9.60
N GLU A 21 -5.16 8.88 -10.49
CA GLU A 21 -3.69 8.92 -10.52
C GLU A 21 -3.17 10.33 -10.85
N GLU A 22 -3.81 11.03 -11.78
CA GLU A 22 -3.43 12.38 -12.21
C GLU A 22 -3.68 13.42 -11.10
N TRP A 23 -4.62 13.15 -10.20
CA TRP A 23 -4.95 14.01 -9.06
C TRP A 23 -4.11 13.72 -7.82
N GLY A 24 -3.19 12.76 -7.90
CA GLY A 24 -2.36 12.37 -6.77
C GLY A 24 -3.15 11.59 -5.72
N GLU A 25 -4.06 10.73 -6.16
CA GLU A 25 -4.82 9.84 -5.31
C GLU A 25 -4.39 8.38 -5.48
N VAL A 26 -4.52 7.61 -4.40
CA VAL A 26 -4.28 6.18 -4.37
C VAL A 26 -5.49 5.44 -3.80
N ASN A 27 -5.90 4.37 -4.48
CA ASN A 27 -7.05 3.54 -4.12
C ASN A 27 -6.69 2.04 -4.14
N ILE A 28 -7.56 1.23 -3.56
CA ILE A 28 -7.40 -0.22 -3.41
C ILE A 28 -7.28 -0.95 -4.76
N LYS A 29 -7.91 -0.44 -5.82
CA LYS A 29 -7.83 -1.03 -7.16
C LYS A 29 -6.42 -0.87 -7.73
N GLN A 30 -5.80 0.29 -7.55
CA GLN A 30 -4.41 0.51 -7.95
C GLN A 30 -3.45 -0.33 -7.12
N VAL A 31 -3.64 -0.42 -5.81
CA VAL A 31 -2.79 -1.27 -4.95
C VAL A 31 -2.91 -2.74 -5.34
N THR A 32 -4.13 -3.22 -5.60
CA THR A 32 -4.37 -4.60 -6.06
C THR A 32 -3.67 -4.87 -7.39
N ARG A 33 -3.74 -3.93 -8.33
CA ARG A 33 -3.01 -4.03 -9.61
C ARG A 33 -1.49 -4.10 -9.38
N GLN A 34 -0.93 -3.23 -8.53
CA GLN A 34 0.50 -3.26 -8.21
C GLN A 34 0.91 -4.61 -7.60
N ILE A 35 0.08 -5.21 -6.72
CA ILE A 35 0.33 -6.56 -6.18
C ILE A 35 0.34 -7.61 -7.30
N GLN A 36 -0.61 -7.54 -8.25
CA GLN A 36 -0.67 -8.46 -9.39
C GLN A 36 0.54 -8.31 -10.33
N ASP A 37 0.96 -7.08 -10.58
CA ASP A 37 2.15 -6.77 -11.40
C ASP A 37 3.44 -7.28 -10.72
N ASN A 38 3.40 -7.58 -9.42
CA ASN A 38 4.50 -8.14 -8.63
C ASN A 38 4.21 -9.60 -8.16
N ALA A 39 3.39 -10.37 -8.89
CA ALA A 39 2.92 -11.69 -8.45
C ALA A 39 4.02 -12.74 -8.16
N ASP A 40 5.20 -12.60 -8.77
CA ASP A 40 6.35 -13.49 -8.61
C ASP A 40 7.32 -13.05 -7.50
N ALA A 41 7.02 -11.95 -6.79
CA ALA A 41 7.86 -11.43 -5.72
C ALA A 41 7.84 -12.36 -4.49
N GLY A 42 9.02 -12.59 -3.91
CA GLY A 42 9.17 -13.32 -2.65
C GLY A 42 9.05 -12.41 -1.41
N LYS A 43 8.90 -11.09 -1.63
CA LYS A 43 8.75 -10.04 -0.63
C LYS A 43 8.14 -8.81 -1.29
N LEU A 44 7.25 -8.11 -0.60
CA LEU A 44 6.75 -6.81 -1.03
C LEU A 44 7.30 -5.68 -0.14
N ILE A 45 7.74 -4.60 -0.79
CA ILE A 45 8.10 -3.34 -0.15
C ILE A 45 7.00 -2.34 -0.46
N VAL A 46 6.34 -1.84 0.58
CA VAL A 46 5.26 -0.86 0.52
C VAL A 46 5.82 0.50 0.90
N HIS A 47 5.96 1.37 -0.08
CA HIS A 47 6.46 2.73 0.04
C HIS A 47 5.30 3.66 0.38
N ILE A 48 5.39 4.39 1.51
CA ILE A 48 4.32 5.24 2.03
C ILE A 48 4.78 6.69 2.07
N HIS A 49 4.09 7.52 1.30
CA HIS A 49 4.12 8.97 1.36
C HIS A 49 2.70 9.50 1.19
N SER A 50 1.94 9.57 2.28
CA SER A 50 0.53 9.91 2.27
C SER A 50 0.09 10.72 3.49
N PRO A 51 -0.72 11.78 3.28
CA PRO A 51 -1.40 12.49 4.38
C PRO A 51 -2.56 11.69 4.99
N GLY A 52 -2.89 10.52 4.43
CA GLY A 52 -4.10 9.77 4.77
C GLY A 52 -5.22 10.03 3.78
N GLY A 53 -6.46 9.89 4.24
CA GLY A 53 -7.66 10.01 3.41
C GLY A 53 -8.81 9.19 3.97
N ASP A 54 -9.51 8.49 3.08
CA ASP A 54 -10.70 7.69 3.40
C ASP A 54 -10.35 6.47 4.29
N VAL A 55 -11.14 6.29 5.35
CA VAL A 55 -10.89 5.29 6.38
C VAL A 55 -11.19 3.88 5.86
N ASP A 56 -12.31 3.71 5.17
CA ASP A 56 -12.75 2.40 4.68
C ASP A 56 -11.82 1.91 3.57
N GLU A 57 -11.42 2.81 2.66
CA GLU A 57 -10.46 2.52 1.61
C GLU A 57 -9.10 2.12 2.20
N GLY A 58 -8.62 2.83 3.23
CA GLY A 58 -7.35 2.52 3.87
C GLY A 58 -7.35 1.19 4.63
N PHE A 59 -8.46 0.82 5.29
CA PHE A 59 -8.61 -0.53 5.86
C PHE A 59 -8.64 -1.60 4.77
N GLY A 60 -9.32 -1.34 3.65
CA GLY A 60 -9.29 -2.23 2.50
C GLY A 60 -7.87 -2.48 1.98
N ILE A 61 -7.07 -1.42 1.83
CA ILE A 61 -5.65 -1.51 1.43
C ILE A 61 -4.84 -2.30 2.46
N HIS A 62 -5.02 -2.04 3.76
CA HIS A 62 -4.36 -2.80 4.82
C HIS A 62 -4.67 -4.31 4.70
N ASP A 63 -5.94 -4.66 4.57
CA ASP A 63 -6.38 -6.07 4.60
C ASP A 63 -5.91 -6.86 3.38
N ILE A 64 -5.83 -6.24 2.20
CA ILE A 64 -5.28 -6.92 1.01
C ILE A 64 -3.78 -7.17 1.14
N LEU A 65 -3.02 -6.24 1.75
CA LEU A 65 -1.58 -6.41 1.97
C LEU A 65 -1.32 -7.55 2.97
N VAL A 66 -2.03 -7.54 4.10
CA VAL A 66 -1.92 -8.58 5.13
C VAL A 66 -2.34 -9.94 4.57
N SER A 67 -3.47 -10.00 3.86
CA SER A 67 -3.96 -11.25 3.26
C SER A 67 -2.99 -11.77 2.21
N HIS A 68 -2.45 -10.91 1.34
CA HIS A 68 -1.48 -11.33 0.33
C HIS A 68 -0.21 -11.91 0.97
N GLY A 69 0.37 -11.22 1.96
CA GLY A 69 1.54 -11.71 2.69
C GLY A 69 1.30 -13.06 3.35
N ARG A 70 0.14 -13.23 4.02
CA ARG A 70 -0.27 -14.51 4.64
C ARG A 70 -0.46 -15.61 3.61
N ASP A 71 -1.23 -15.35 2.56
CA ASP A 71 -1.67 -16.38 1.60
C ASP A 71 -0.52 -16.85 0.71
N LYS A 72 0.44 -15.96 0.41
CA LYS A 72 1.67 -16.29 -0.35
C LYS A 72 2.83 -16.72 0.55
N GLY A 73 2.74 -16.51 1.85
CA GLY A 73 3.84 -16.75 2.79
C GLY A 73 5.05 -15.85 2.54
N ILE A 74 4.82 -14.60 2.13
CA ILE A 74 5.86 -13.62 1.83
C ILE A 74 5.86 -12.47 2.84
N GLU A 75 7.03 -11.85 3.02
CA GLU A 75 7.18 -10.69 3.91
C GLU A 75 6.58 -9.43 3.28
N ILE A 76 5.86 -8.65 4.09
CA ILE A 76 5.45 -7.28 3.78
C ILE A 76 6.30 -6.34 4.61
N GLU A 77 7.14 -5.55 3.95
CA GLU A 77 7.90 -4.46 4.56
C GLU A 77 7.24 -3.13 4.22
N THR A 78 6.81 -2.37 5.23
CA THR A 78 6.30 -1.00 5.02
C THR A 78 7.39 0.03 5.36
N ARG A 79 7.55 1.03 4.50
CA ARG A 79 8.53 2.10 4.62
C ARG A 79 7.83 3.45 4.56
N ILE A 80 8.04 4.27 5.57
CA ILE A 80 7.65 5.68 5.53
C ILE A 80 8.81 6.43 4.87
N GLU A 81 8.57 6.98 3.67
CA GLU A 81 9.58 7.73 2.88
C GLU A 81 9.33 9.25 2.90
N GLY A 82 8.37 9.69 3.70
CA GLY A 82 8.11 11.08 4.00
C GLY A 82 6.95 11.20 4.97
N LEU A 83 5.76 11.54 4.48
CA LEU A 83 4.58 11.65 5.34
C LEU A 83 3.85 10.32 5.52
N CYS A 84 3.51 9.98 6.75
CA CYS A 84 2.57 8.90 7.06
C CYS A 84 1.64 9.39 8.17
N ALA A 85 0.47 9.90 7.77
CA ALA A 85 -0.50 10.50 8.68
C ALA A 85 -1.89 9.90 8.51
N SER A 86 -2.70 10.01 9.56
CA SER A 86 -4.10 9.54 9.57
C SER A 86 -4.19 8.06 9.14
N ILE A 87 -5.16 7.68 8.30
CA ILE A 87 -5.37 6.29 7.88
C ILE A 87 -4.13 5.63 7.23
N ALA A 88 -3.19 6.41 6.67
CA ALA A 88 -1.93 5.85 6.16
C ALA A 88 -1.11 5.15 7.27
N THR A 89 -1.27 5.53 8.55
CA THR A 89 -0.63 4.84 9.66
C THR A 89 -1.19 3.43 9.87
N VAL A 90 -2.45 3.19 9.52
CA VAL A 90 -3.05 1.84 9.57
C VAL A 90 -2.47 0.98 8.45
N ILE A 91 -2.36 1.51 7.23
CA ILE A 91 -1.69 0.80 6.13
C ILE A 91 -0.24 0.46 6.49
N PHE A 92 0.48 1.38 7.14
CA PHE A 92 1.84 1.12 7.63
C PHE A 92 1.90 -0.09 8.59
N LEU A 93 0.85 -0.36 9.37
CA LEU A 93 0.79 -1.50 10.28
C LEU A 93 0.61 -2.86 9.57
N ALA A 94 0.30 -2.88 8.26
CA ALA A 94 0.22 -4.11 7.49
C ALA A 94 1.58 -4.82 7.37
N GLY A 95 2.69 -4.07 7.50
CA GLY A 95 4.03 -4.62 7.42
C GLY A 95 4.42 -5.37 8.70
N SER A 96 4.94 -6.59 8.54
CA SER A 96 5.61 -7.33 9.63
C SER A 96 6.96 -6.69 9.97
N VAL A 97 7.61 -6.06 8.97
CA VAL A 97 8.77 -5.18 9.13
C VAL A 97 8.34 -3.75 8.79
N ARG A 98 8.70 -2.81 9.66
CA ARG A 98 8.26 -1.41 9.58
C ARG A 98 9.43 -0.46 9.77
N LYS A 99 9.66 0.42 8.80
CA LYS A 99 10.80 1.36 8.81
C LYS A 99 10.33 2.80 8.60
N VAL A 100 11.02 3.71 9.28
CA VAL A 100 10.96 5.15 9.02
C VAL A 100 12.29 5.52 8.37
N CYS A 101 12.24 6.07 7.16
CA CYS A 101 13.40 6.31 6.30
C CYS A 101 13.56 7.80 6.00
#